data_AF-A0A518AHR6-F1
#
_entry.id   AF-A0A518AHR6-F1
#
_cell.length_a   1.000
_cell.length_b   1.000
_cell.length_c   1.000
_cell.angle_alpha   90.00
_cell.angle_beta   90.00
_cell.angle_gamma   90.00
#
_symmetry.space_group_name_H-M   'P 1'
#
loop_
_entity.id
_entity.type
_entity.pdbx_description
1 polymer ?
#
loop_
_entity_poly.entity_id
_entity_poly.type
_entity_poly.pdbx_seq_one_letter_code
_entity_poly.pdbx_strand_id
1 'polypeptide(L)'
;MCTNLFIVPSKLFGIPLFGVGLLLALLVVVTAVWAAIVWRRPNGKAEVFGALPVLGIVALGILFMPRVFPSGFPVRGYGVMLVAASAAGLLLAYVRMKQAGLNTDLLFSLTLTMFVLGIAGGRLFYVIEYWERVYAPLPLNVALVEALKYANGGLVVYGALFGATVAFVWFTWRHKLPMLAMADLLAPSLLIGLSLGRIGCLLNGCCFGGVVDLPWAVTFPQEGQMAYSPPYGTQLSHGEFFGMYVTEREGQLVISRVTEGSAAADAGIAVDDVLVGLDGYKVSNLDDVGQTFRNVMVEPVPLRVHLADKPDITLPAKPLPARSLPVHPTQIYSSVNAGLMAWLLWSFYPARRRDGEVFALMITLYPIARFLLEMIRIDEASFLGTGLSISQNVSLLLLASAGLLWLYLSRQPRQRVFDAESPAALPA
;
A
#
# COMPACT_ATOMS: atom_id res chain seq x y z
N MET A 1 1.95 5.33 13.93
CA MET A 1 0.89 5.41 12.92
C MET A 1 0.67 4.04 12.28
N CYS A 2 -0.29 3.31 12.81
CA CYS A 2 -1.04 2.22 12.19
C CYS A 2 -2.24 2.06 13.12
N THR A 3 -3.42 2.42 12.65
CA THR A 3 -4.66 2.27 13.41
C THR A 3 -4.77 0.79 13.79
N ASN A 4 -4.60 0.50 15.08
CA ASN A 4 -4.76 -0.86 15.59
C ASN A 4 -6.23 -1.22 15.40
N LEU A 5 -6.50 -2.29 14.67
CA LEU A 5 -7.87 -2.78 14.51
C LEU A 5 -8.37 -3.27 15.87
N PHE A 6 -7.52 -4.00 16.58
CA PHE A 6 -7.67 -4.37 17.98
C PHE A 6 -6.31 -4.76 18.56
N ILE A 7 -6.20 -4.75 19.89
CA ILE A 7 -5.03 -5.25 20.61
C ILE A 7 -5.41 -6.61 21.17
N VAL A 8 -4.65 -7.64 20.82
CA VAL A 8 -4.80 -8.95 21.46
C VAL A 8 -4.16 -8.85 22.85
N PRO A 9 -4.93 -9.01 23.94
CA PRO A 9 -4.42 -8.77 25.28
C PRO A 9 -3.34 -9.81 25.63
N SER A 10 -2.35 -9.40 26.43
CA SER A 10 -1.29 -10.32 26.88
C SER A 10 -1.79 -11.37 27.88
N LYS A 11 -2.97 -11.13 28.49
CA LYS A 11 -3.66 -12.05 29.40
C LYS A 11 -5.12 -12.22 29.01
N LEU A 12 -5.65 -13.42 29.13
CA LEU A 12 -7.06 -13.74 28.97
C LEU A 12 -7.55 -14.39 30.27
N PHE A 13 -8.58 -13.82 30.90
CA PHE A 13 -9.09 -14.30 32.21
C PHE A 13 -8.01 -14.45 33.30
N GLY A 14 -7.01 -13.55 33.31
CA GLY A 14 -5.88 -13.59 34.25
C GLY A 14 -4.74 -14.56 33.86
N ILE A 15 -4.95 -15.43 32.87
CA ILE A 15 -3.94 -16.38 32.39
C ILE A 15 -3.12 -15.74 31.25
N PRO A 16 -1.78 -15.88 31.22
CA PRO A 16 -0.97 -15.43 30.09
C PRO A 16 -1.46 -16.04 28.78
N LEU A 17 -1.72 -15.21 27.77
CA LEU A 17 -2.12 -15.69 26.45
C LEU A 17 -0.90 -16.15 25.64
N PHE A 18 0.17 -15.36 25.69
CA PHE A 18 1.46 -15.61 25.04
C PHE A 18 2.52 -16.07 26.05
N GLY A 19 3.73 -16.44 25.58
CA GLY A 19 4.75 -17.02 26.44
C GLY A 19 4.45 -18.47 26.78
N VAL A 20 4.66 -18.85 28.04
CA VAL A 20 4.16 -20.11 28.60
C VAL A 20 2.69 -19.91 28.99
N GLY A 21 1.83 -19.81 27.97
CA GLY A 21 0.45 -19.37 28.09
C GLY A 21 -0.54 -20.21 27.28
N LEU A 22 -1.79 -19.75 27.21
CA LEU A 22 -2.90 -20.45 26.56
C LEU A 22 -2.63 -20.79 25.09
N LEU A 23 -2.00 -19.90 24.31
CA LEU A 23 -1.72 -20.19 22.89
C LEU A 23 -0.66 -21.27 22.70
N LEU A 24 0.36 -21.31 23.58
CA LEU A 24 1.37 -22.36 23.52
C LEU A 24 0.76 -23.71 23.92
N ALA A 25 -0.07 -23.73 24.96
CA ALA A 25 -0.82 -24.92 25.36
C ALA A 25 -1.75 -25.41 24.25
N LEU A 26 -2.50 -24.51 23.61
CA LEU A 26 -3.36 -24.81 22.48
C LEU A 26 -2.55 -25.37 21.30
N LEU A 27 -1.42 -24.75 20.96
CA LEU A 27 -0.54 -25.25 19.90
C LEU A 27 -0.07 -26.68 20.19
N VAL A 28 0.37 -26.96 21.43
CA VAL A 28 0.81 -28.31 21.84
C VAL A 28 -0.33 -29.32 21.72
N VAL A 29 -1.52 -29.00 22.22
CA VAL A 29 -2.69 -29.89 22.16
C VAL A 29 -3.12 -30.15 20.73
N VAL A 30 -3.29 -29.10 19.91
CA VAL A 30 -3.68 -29.23 18.50
C VAL A 30 -2.65 -30.03 17.73
N THR A 31 -1.36 -29.76 17.95
CA THR A 31 -0.27 -30.48 17.31
C THR A 31 -0.23 -31.94 17.72
N ALA A 32 -0.44 -32.25 19.01
CA ALA A 32 -0.45 -33.63 19.50
C ALA A 32 -1.63 -34.43 18.91
N VAL A 33 -2.82 -33.82 18.85
CA VAL A 33 -4.02 -34.42 18.24
C VAL A 33 -3.81 -34.64 16.74
N TRP A 34 -3.35 -33.61 16.02
CA TRP A 34 -3.04 -33.69 14.60
C TRP A 34 -1.99 -34.76 14.32
N ALA A 35 -0.89 -34.78 15.07
CA ALA A 35 0.17 -35.77 14.93
C ALA A 35 -0.37 -37.18 15.17
N ALA A 36 -1.18 -37.40 16.22
CA ALA A 36 -1.79 -38.70 16.50
C ALA A 36 -2.72 -39.19 15.35
N ILE A 37 -3.42 -38.29 14.68
CA ILE A 37 -4.26 -38.59 13.51
C ILE A 37 -3.40 -38.93 12.29
N VAL A 38 -2.42 -38.08 11.97
CA VAL A 38 -1.58 -38.22 10.77
C VAL A 38 -0.64 -39.41 10.88
N TRP A 39 -0.12 -39.71 12.07
CA TRP A 39 0.81 -40.83 12.31
C TRP A 39 0.24 -42.20 11.91
N ARG A 40 -1.09 -42.35 11.87
CA ARG A 40 -1.78 -43.57 11.44
C ARG A 40 -1.82 -43.75 9.91
N ARG A 41 -1.44 -42.74 9.13
CA ARG A 41 -1.45 -42.77 7.66
C ARG A 41 -0.17 -43.37 7.10
N PRO A 42 -0.20 -43.94 5.87
CA PRO A 42 1.02 -44.22 5.12
C PRO A 42 1.83 -42.92 4.98
N ASN A 43 3.13 -42.95 5.32
CA ASN A 43 4.04 -41.78 5.39
C ASN A 43 3.76 -40.73 6.49
N GLY A 44 2.80 -40.95 7.39
CA GLY A 44 2.42 -39.97 8.42
C GLY A 44 3.57 -39.54 9.35
N LYS A 45 4.53 -40.44 9.64
CA LYS A 45 5.72 -40.10 10.44
C LYS A 45 6.56 -39.01 9.76
N ALA A 46 6.80 -39.14 8.45
CA ALA A 46 7.60 -38.19 7.70
C ALA A 46 6.93 -36.81 7.65
N GLU A 47 5.61 -36.76 7.50
CA GLU A 47 4.84 -35.51 7.57
C GLU A 47 4.95 -34.83 8.94
N VAL A 48 4.81 -35.59 10.02
CA VAL A 48 4.93 -35.06 11.39
C VAL A 48 6.33 -34.52 11.65
N PHE A 49 7.38 -35.29 11.32
CA PHE A 49 8.76 -34.82 11.46
C PHE A 49 9.07 -33.61 10.56
N GLY A 50 8.51 -33.57 9.35
CA GLY A 50 8.64 -32.45 8.42
C GLY A 50 7.98 -31.16 8.92
N ALA A 51 6.92 -31.26 9.73
CA ALA A 51 6.24 -30.11 10.31
C ALA A 51 6.93 -29.55 11.57
N LEU A 52 7.77 -30.34 12.26
CA LEU A 52 8.40 -29.94 13.52
C LEU A 52 9.19 -28.61 13.44
N PRO A 53 9.99 -28.33 12.39
CA PRO A 53 10.70 -27.06 12.30
C PRO A 53 9.74 -25.86 12.26
N VAL A 54 8.66 -25.95 11.48
CA VAL A 54 7.65 -24.90 11.37
C VAL A 54 6.93 -24.71 12.70
N LEU A 55 6.51 -25.80 13.34
CA LEU A 55 5.86 -25.78 14.65
C LEU A 55 6.78 -25.20 15.73
N GLY A 56 8.08 -25.52 15.69
CA GLY A 56 9.10 -24.96 16.56
C GLY A 56 9.28 -23.45 16.38
N ILE A 57 9.28 -22.96 15.14
CA ILE A 57 9.32 -21.52 14.84
C ILE A 57 8.07 -20.82 15.38
N VAL A 58 6.89 -21.40 15.17
CA VAL A 58 5.62 -20.84 15.70
C VAL A 58 5.64 -20.82 17.23
N ALA A 59 6.08 -21.91 17.87
CA ALA A 59 6.21 -22.00 19.32
C ALA A 59 7.19 -20.96 19.89
N LEU A 60 8.35 -20.78 19.25
CA LEU A 60 9.31 -19.74 19.60
C LEU A 60 8.69 -18.35 19.45
N GLY A 61 7.97 -18.09 18.35
CA GLY A 61 7.24 -16.83 18.15
C GLY A 61 6.26 -16.53 19.29
N ILE A 62 5.46 -17.51 19.71
CA ILE A 62 4.54 -17.39 20.85
C ILE A 62 5.31 -17.15 22.16
N LEU A 63 6.41 -17.86 22.37
CA LEU A 63 7.23 -17.78 23.58
C LEU A 63 7.89 -16.40 23.75
N PHE A 64 8.38 -15.81 22.65
CA PHE A 64 9.06 -14.52 22.64
C PHE A 64 8.10 -13.33 22.55
N MET A 65 6.84 -13.54 22.17
CA MET A 65 5.89 -12.45 21.98
C MET A 65 5.73 -11.50 23.18
N PRO A 66 5.70 -11.95 24.46
CA PRO A 66 5.61 -11.05 25.61
C PRO A 66 6.81 -10.11 25.77
N ARG A 67 8.00 -10.51 25.29
CA ARG A 67 9.20 -9.65 25.32
C ARG A 67 9.14 -8.53 24.29
N VAL A 68 8.52 -8.81 23.15
CA VAL A 68 8.40 -7.84 22.05
C VAL A 68 7.19 -6.93 22.25
N PHE A 69 6.09 -7.46 22.80
CA PHE A 69 4.82 -6.76 23.00
C PHE A 69 4.29 -6.92 24.44
N PRO A 70 4.85 -6.19 25.42
CA PRO A 70 4.49 -6.34 26.84
C PRO A 70 3.03 -5.99 27.14
N SER A 71 2.48 -5.01 26.42
CA SER A 71 1.12 -4.49 26.59
C SER A 71 0.07 -5.22 25.74
N GLY A 72 0.45 -6.28 25.01
CA GLY A 72 -0.42 -7.00 24.08
C GLY A 72 -0.04 -6.76 22.62
N PHE A 73 -0.45 -7.68 21.75
CA PHE A 73 -0.06 -7.69 20.34
C PHE A 73 -0.98 -6.78 19.50
N PRO A 74 -0.45 -5.70 18.91
CA PRO A 74 -1.26 -4.80 18.09
C PRO A 74 -1.54 -5.43 16.72
N VAL A 75 -2.80 -5.77 16.45
CA VAL A 75 -3.23 -6.23 15.13
C VAL A 75 -3.57 -5.01 14.28
N ARG A 76 -2.75 -4.76 13.26
CA ARG A 76 -2.89 -3.59 12.39
C ARG A 76 -3.87 -3.88 11.25
N GLY A 77 -4.80 -2.96 10.98
CA GLY A 77 -5.80 -3.10 9.93
C GLY A 77 -5.18 -3.32 8.54
N TYR A 78 -4.11 -2.60 8.21
CA TYR A 78 -3.36 -2.77 6.96
C TYR A 78 -2.84 -4.20 6.77
N GLY A 79 -2.22 -4.77 7.80
CA GLY A 79 -1.65 -6.13 7.73
C GLY A 79 -2.73 -7.19 7.54
N VAL A 80 -3.85 -7.06 8.26
CA VAL A 80 -5.01 -7.97 8.09
C VAL A 80 -5.53 -7.92 6.66
N MET A 81 -5.73 -6.71 6.12
CA MET A 81 -6.23 -6.55 4.75
C MET A 81 -5.22 -7.02 3.70
N LEU A 82 -3.91 -6.90 3.95
CA LEU A 82 -2.87 -7.42 3.04
C LEU A 82 -2.90 -8.96 2.97
N VAL A 83 -3.09 -9.63 4.12
CA VAL A 83 -3.27 -11.09 4.17
C VAL A 83 -4.56 -11.48 3.46
N ALA A 84 -5.67 -10.78 3.74
CA ALA A 84 -6.95 -11.02 3.07
C ALA A 84 -6.86 -10.81 1.54
N ALA A 85 -6.18 -9.75 1.10
CA ALA A 85 -5.93 -9.45 -0.31
C ALA A 85 -5.14 -10.56 -1.00
N SER A 86 -4.04 -11.00 -0.39
CA SER A 86 -3.20 -12.07 -0.90
C SER A 86 -3.96 -13.40 -0.97
N ALA A 87 -4.71 -13.72 0.09
CA ALA A 87 -5.52 -14.94 0.16
C ALA A 87 -6.65 -14.94 -0.87
N ALA A 88 -7.37 -13.83 -1.04
CA ALA A 88 -8.44 -13.71 -2.03
C ALA A 88 -7.90 -13.80 -3.47
N GLY A 89 -6.78 -13.12 -3.76
CA GLY A 89 -6.13 -13.21 -5.06
C GLY A 89 -5.65 -14.64 -5.36
N LEU A 90 -4.99 -15.30 -4.40
CA LEU A 90 -4.53 -16.68 -4.55
C LEU A 90 -5.68 -17.67 -4.69
N LEU A 91 -6.74 -17.53 -3.89
CA LEU A 91 -7.94 -18.37 -3.97
C LEU A 91 -8.60 -18.25 -5.34
N LEU A 92 -8.75 -17.02 -5.84
CA LEU A 92 -9.32 -16.79 -7.15
C LEU A 92 -8.43 -17.38 -8.26
N ALA A 93 -7.11 -17.15 -8.19
CA ALA A 93 -6.17 -17.75 -9.13
C ALA A 93 -6.24 -19.29 -9.12
N TYR A 94 -6.35 -19.89 -7.93
CA TYR A 94 -6.49 -21.33 -7.75
C TYR A 94 -7.77 -21.87 -8.42
N VAL A 95 -8.91 -21.24 -8.16
CA VAL A 95 -10.19 -21.62 -8.76
C VAL A 95 -10.11 -21.53 -10.29
N ARG A 96 -9.53 -20.46 -10.82
CA ARG A 96 -9.40 -20.24 -12.27
C ARG A 96 -8.43 -21.23 -12.92
N MET A 97 -7.28 -21.50 -12.30
CA MET A 97 -6.34 -22.52 -12.80
C MET A 97 -6.95 -23.91 -12.80
N LYS A 98 -7.71 -24.25 -11.74
CA LYS A 98 -8.44 -25.52 -11.67
C LYS A 98 -9.49 -25.64 -12.77
N GLN A 99 -10.25 -24.58 -13.04
CA GLN A 99 -11.23 -24.53 -14.13
C GLN A 99 -10.58 -24.64 -15.52
N ALA A 100 -9.37 -24.11 -15.67
CA ALA A 100 -8.55 -24.23 -16.87
C ALA A 100 -7.83 -25.59 -17.01
N GLY A 101 -8.02 -26.53 -16.06
CA GLY A 101 -7.38 -27.84 -16.08
C GLY A 101 -5.85 -27.81 -15.84
N LEU A 102 -5.33 -26.72 -15.25
CA LEU A 102 -3.90 -26.54 -14.99
C LEU A 102 -3.48 -27.14 -13.65
N ASN A 103 -2.22 -27.58 -13.56
CA ASN A 103 -1.65 -28.02 -12.30
C ASN A 103 -1.56 -26.84 -11.31
N THR A 104 -2.27 -26.93 -10.20
CA THR A 104 -2.31 -25.90 -9.16
C THR A 104 -1.02 -25.80 -8.35
N ASP A 105 -0.13 -26.81 -8.38
CA ASP A 105 1.17 -26.74 -7.71
C ASP A 105 2.09 -25.68 -8.34
N LEU A 106 1.93 -25.46 -9.66
CA LEU A 106 2.62 -24.39 -10.38
C LEU A 106 2.19 -23.00 -9.88
N LEU A 107 0.94 -22.85 -9.45
CA LEU A 107 0.44 -21.58 -8.92
C LEU A 107 1.20 -21.16 -7.66
N PHE A 108 1.37 -22.09 -6.72
CA PHE A 108 2.06 -21.80 -5.46
C PHE A 108 3.54 -21.47 -5.71
N SER A 109 4.18 -22.20 -6.63
CA SER A 109 5.57 -21.98 -7.03
C SER A 109 5.75 -20.62 -7.72
N LEU A 110 4.84 -20.27 -8.63
CA LEU A 110 4.82 -18.96 -9.30
C LEU A 110 4.59 -17.84 -8.28
N THR A 111 3.58 -17.98 -7.42
CA THR A 111 3.22 -16.97 -6.42
C THR A 111 4.38 -16.72 -5.45
N LEU A 112 5.03 -17.79 -4.97
CA LEU A 112 6.19 -17.67 -4.08
C LEU A 112 7.36 -16.97 -4.78
N THR A 113 7.62 -17.32 -6.05
CA THR A 113 8.69 -16.70 -6.84
C THR A 113 8.41 -15.21 -7.07
N MET A 114 7.18 -14.85 -7.43
CA MET A 114 6.75 -13.45 -7.59
C MET A 114 6.85 -12.68 -6.27
N PHE A 115 6.51 -13.31 -5.15
CA PHE A 115 6.62 -12.70 -3.82
C PHE A 115 8.08 -12.41 -3.45
N VAL A 116 8.97 -13.40 -3.60
CA VAL A 116 10.40 -13.26 -3.28
C VAL A 116 11.08 -12.20 -4.15
N LEU A 117 10.92 -12.29 -5.47
CA LEU A 117 11.51 -11.30 -6.39
C LEU A 117 10.81 -9.94 -6.30
N GLY A 118 9.54 -9.89 -5.94
CA GLY A 118 8.84 -8.64 -5.62
C GLY A 118 9.42 -7.95 -4.40
N ILE A 119 9.64 -8.67 -3.29
CA ILE A 119 10.30 -8.08 -2.11
C ILE A 119 11.72 -7.61 -2.44
N ALA A 120 12.50 -8.44 -3.14
CA ALA A 120 13.86 -8.09 -3.55
C ALA A 120 13.87 -6.85 -4.46
N GLY A 121 12.99 -6.79 -5.46
CA GLY A 121 12.84 -5.65 -6.35
C GLY A 121 12.40 -4.38 -5.63
N GLY A 122 11.44 -4.48 -4.71
CA GLY A 122 10.97 -3.36 -3.90
C GLY A 122 12.07 -2.78 -3.02
N ARG A 123 12.93 -3.64 -2.46
CA ARG A 123 14.09 -3.19 -1.66
C ARG A 123 15.17 -2.58 -2.52
N LEU A 124 15.50 -3.20 -3.65
CA LEU A 124 16.49 -2.70 -4.58
C LEU A 124 16.15 -1.28 -5.05
N PHE A 125 14.90 -1.06 -5.47
CA PHE A 125 14.46 0.28 -5.90
C PHE A 125 14.48 1.30 -4.76
N TYR A 126 14.13 0.90 -3.53
CA TYR A 126 14.28 1.79 -2.37
C TYR A 126 15.74 2.22 -2.17
N VAL A 127 16.68 1.28 -2.25
CA VAL A 127 18.10 1.59 -2.10
C VAL A 127 18.59 2.52 -3.21
N ILE A 128 18.11 2.33 -4.45
CA ILE A 128 18.43 3.20 -5.58
C ILE A 128 17.86 4.60 -5.38
N GLU A 129 16.57 4.72 -5.04
CA GLU A 129 15.87 6.00 -4.88
C GLU A 129 16.46 6.84 -3.75
N TYR A 130 16.80 6.21 -2.62
CA TYR A 130 17.33 6.91 -1.45
C TYR A 130 18.87 6.85 -1.36
N TRP A 131 19.55 6.47 -2.46
CA TRP A 131 21.01 6.28 -2.47
C TRP A 131 21.74 7.53 -2.01
N GLU A 132 21.53 8.67 -2.67
CA GLU A 132 22.24 9.92 -2.38
C GLU A 132 21.95 10.46 -0.98
N ARG A 133 20.70 10.33 -0.52
CA ARG A 133 20.25 10.90 0.76
C ARG A 133 20.68 10.06 1.96
N VAL A 134 20.66 8.74 1.84
CA VAL A 134 20.78 7.82 3.00
C VAL A 134 22.04 6.97 2.94
N TYR A 135 22.46 6.51 1.76
CA TYR A 135 23.50 5.49 1.63
C TYR A 135 24.86 6.06 1.20
N ALA A 136 24.88 7.04 0.29
CA ALA A 136 26.11 7.69 -0.18
C ALA A 136 26.94 8.38 0.94
N PRO A 137 26.32 8.94 2.00
CA PRO A 137 27.09 9.47 3.14
C PRO A 137 27.75 8.40 4.02
N LEU A 138 27.36 7.13 3.87
CA LEU A 138 27.85 6.03 4.69
C LEU A 138 29.06 5.33 4.05
N PRO A 139 29.99 4.78 4.86
CA PRO A 139 31.01 3.87 4.35
C PRO A 139 30.38 2.67 3.62
N LEU A 140 30.95 2.23 2.50
CA LEU A 140 30.34 1.23 1.60
C LEU A 140 29.95 -0.08 2.32
N ASN A 141 30.79 -0.56 3.24
CA ASN A 141 30.50 -1.76 4.04
C ASN A 141 29.26 -1.58 4.93
N VAL A 142 29.07 -0.40 5.51
CA VAL A 142 27.89 -0.07 6.33
C VAL A 142 26.67 0.12 5.44
N ALA A 143 26.83 0.80 4.31
CA ALA A 143 25.76 1.02 3.34
C ALA A 143 25.20 -0.32 2.81
N LEU A 144 26.06 -1.29 2.51
CA LEU A 144 25.62 -2.63 2.06
C LEU A 144 24.86 -3.40 3.14
N VAL A 145 25.32 -3.34 4.39
CA VAL A 145 24.61 -3.96 5.52
C VAL A 145 23.26 -3.29 5.73
N GLU A 146 23.19 -1.96 5.69
CA GLU A 146 21.94 -1.22 5.82
C GLU A 146 20.98 -1.49 4.66
N ALA A 147 21.50 -1.60 3.44
CA ALA A 147 20.73 -1.98 2.25
C ALA A 147 20.07 -3.37 2.40
N LEU A 148 20.69 -4.30 3.13
CA LEU A 148 20.13 -5.63 3.39
C LEU A 148 19.20 -5.71 4.62
N LYS A 149 19.04 -4.63 5.39
CA LYS A 149 18.11 -4.61 6.54
C LYS A 149 16.66 -4.42 6.10
N TYR A 150 16.03 -5.50 5.63
CA TYR A 150 14.60 -5.54 5.31
C TYR A 150 13.69 -5.23 6.52
N ALA A 151 14.17 -5.51 7.74
CA ALA A 151 13.40 -5.34 8.98
C ALA A 151 13.09 -3.86 9.31
N ASN A 152 13.88 -2.92 8.80
CA ASN A 152 13.69 -1.49 9.02
C ASN A 152 12.58 -0.89 8.13
N GLY A 153 11.95 -1.70 7.26
CA GLY A 153 11.02 -1.23 6.24
C GLY A 153 11.75 -0.69 5.00
N GLY A 154 11.09 0.17 4.23
CA GLY A 154 11.66 0.74 3.00
C GLY A 154 11.57 -0.21 1.81
N LEU A 155 10.34 -0.40 1.31
CA LEU A 155 10.04 -1.11 0.07
C LEU A 155 9.29 -0.16 -0.85
N VAL A 156 9.76 -0.02 -2.08
CA VAL A 156 9.10 0.77 -3.12
C VAL A 156 8.17 -0.14 -3.92
N VAL A 157 6.89 0.23 -4.01
CA VAL A 157 5.86 -0.56 -4.69
C VAL A 157 6.19 -0.78 -6.17
N TYR A 158 6.75 0.23 -6.85
CA TYR A 158 7.17 0.14 -8.25
C TYR A 158 8.26 -0.92 -8.47
N GLY A 159 9.24 -0.99 -7.57
CA GLY A 159 10.27 -2.03 -7.60
C GLY A 159 9.70 -3.42 -7.35
N ALA A 160 8.69 -3.53 -6.48
CA ALA A 160 8.03 -4.80 -6.21
C ALA A 160 7.22 -5.31 -7.41
N LEU A 161 6.51 -4.41 -8.10
CA LEU A 161 5.79 -4.75 -9.33
C LEU A 161 6.76 -5.17 -10.44
N PHE A 162 7.89 -4.46 -10.60
CA PHE A 162 8.91 -4.83 -11.56
C PHE A 162 9.51 -6.22 -11.26
N GLY A 163 9.92 -6.47 -10.01
CA GLY A 163 10.43 -7.76 -9.57
C GLY A 163 9.44 -8.90 -9.77
N ALA A 164 8.16 -8.70 -9.45
CA ALA A 164 7.10 -9.68 -9.70
C ALA A 164 6.85 -9.92 -11.20
N THR A 165 7.00 -8.89 -12.04
CA THR A 165 6.87 -9.02 -13.51
C THR A 165 8.03 -9.84 -14.08
N VAL A 166 9.26 -9.56 -13.66
CA VAL A 166 10.45 -10.35 -14.03
C VAL A 166 10.27 -11.81 -13.60
N ALA A 167 9.79 -12.04 -12.38
CA ALA A 167 9.49 -13.37 -11.88
C ALA A 167 8.46 -14.11 -12.75
N PHE A 168 7.36 -13.44 -13.11
CA PHE A 168 6.32 -14.01 -13.96
C PHE A 168 6.86 -14.39 -15.34
N VAL A 169 7.60 -13.49 -15.99
CA VAL A 169 8.22 -13.72 -17.30
C VAL A 169 9.21 -14.88 -17.25
N TRP A 170 10.12 -14.86 -16.27
CA TRP A 170 11.12 -15.91 -16.10
C TRP A 170 10.49 -17.27 -15.81
N PHE A 171 9.51 -17.33 -14.91
CA PHE A 171 8.85 -18.57 -14.51
C PHE A 171 8.04 -19.17 -15.67
N THR A 172 7.22 -18.37 -16.35
CA THR A 172 6.44 -18.86 -17.50
C THR A 172 7.32 -19.33 -18.64
N TRP A 173 8.42 -18.62 -18.92
CA TRP A 173 9.42 -19.05 -19.90
C TRP A 173 10.10 -20.37 -19.50
N ARG A 174 10.58 -20.48 -18.25
CA ARG A 174 11.28 -21.66 -17.73
C ARG A 174 10.41 -22.91 -17.70
N HIS A 175 9.11 -22.76 -17.49
CA HIS A 175 8.11 -23.82 -17.45
C HIS A 175 7.35 -24.00 -18.78
N LYS A 176 7.74 -23.29 -19.86
CA LYS A 176 7.13 -23.36 -21.19
C LYS A 176 5.60 -23.12 -21.19
N LEU A 177 5.13 -22.25 -20.29
CA LEU A 177 3.74 -21.89 -20.19
C LEU A 177 3.40 -20.77 -21.19
N PRO A 178 2.19 -20.78 -21.79
CA PRO A 178 1.75 -19.71 -22.68
C PRO A 178 1.54 -18.41 -21.87
N MET A 179 2.53 -17.52 -21.91
CA MET A 179 2.62 -16.34 -21.04
C MET A 179 1.38 -15.44 -21.11
N LEU A 180 0.85 -15.17 -22.31
CA LEU A 180 -0.33 -14.32 -22.50
C LEU A 180 -1.61 -14.97 -21.95
N ALA A 181 -1.76 -16.29 -22.12
CA ALA A 181 -2.89 -17.02 -21.57
C ALA A 181 -2.83 -17.06 -20.04
N MET A 182 -1.62 -17.21 -19.47
CA MET A 182 -1.39 -17.11 -18.03
C MET A 182 -1.70 -15.71 -17.50
N ALA A 183 -1.30 -14.66 -18.23
CA ALA A 183 -1.58 -13.27 -17.85
C ALA A 183 -3.09 -13.00 -17.85
N ASP A 184 -3.82 -13.45 -18.87
CA ASP A 184 -5.28 -13.35 -18.95
C ASP A 184 -5.97 -14.11 -17.80
N LEU A 185 -5.46 -15.29 -17.47
CA LEU A 185 -6.02 -16.13 -16.42
C LEU A 185 -5.87 -15.48 -15.03
N LEU A 186 -4.71 -14.87 -14.76
CA LEU A 186 -4.35 -14.29 -13.46
C LEU A 186 -4.77 -12.83 -13.28
N ALA A 187 -5.00 -12.07 -14.36
CA ALA A 187 -5.32 -10.64 -14.29
C ALA A 187 -6.50 -10.30 -13.35
N PRO A 188 -7.65 -11.00 -13.37
CA PRO A 188 -8.73 -10.74 -12.42
C PRO A 188 -8.31 -10.95 -10.95
N SER A 189 -7.46 -11.95 -10.69
CA SER A 189 -6.95 -12.26 -9.34
C SER A 189 -6.07 -11.16 -8.78
N LEU A 190 -5.23 -10.54 -9.61
CA LEU A 190 -4.40 -9.40 -9.22
C LEU A 190 -5.26 -8.21 -8.80
N LEU A 191 -6.35 -7.94 -9.52
CA LEU A 191 -7.25 -6.82 -9.24
C LEU A 191 -8.09 -7.03 -7.98
N ILE A 192 -8.50 -8.27 -7.65
CA ILE A 192 -9.11 -8.57 -6.35
C ILE A 192 -8.14 -8.31 -5.20
N GLY A 193 -6.88 -8.72 -5.36
CA GLY A 193 -5.83 -8.39 -4.39
C GLY A 193 -5.67 -6.88 -4.20
N LEU A 194 -5.62 -6.12 -5.31
CA LEU A 194 -5.55 -4.66 -5.26
C LEU A 194 -6.78 -4.03 -4.59
N SER A 195 -7.98 -4.52 -4.90
CA SER A 195 -9.24 -4.02 -4.34
C SER A 195 -9.24 -4.10 -2.81
N LEU A 196 -8.90 -5.26 -2.25
CA LEU A 196 -8.80 -5.44 -0.80
C LEU A 196 -7.60 -4.72 -0.19
N GLY A 197 -6.46 -4.69 -0.89
CA GLY A 197 -5.27 -3.97 -0.45
C GLY A 197 -5.52 -2.48 -0.26
N ARG A 198 -6.34 -1.86 -1.12
CA ARG A 198 -6.72 -0.44 -1.01
C ARG A 198 -7.62 -0.14 0.18
N ILE A 199 -8.45 -1.08 0.61
CA ILE A 199 -9.15 -0.97 1.91
C ILE A 199 -8.13 -0.98 3.05
N GLY A 200 -7.05 -1.77 2.95
CA GLY A 200 -5.92 -1.70 3.86
C GLY A 200 -5.31 -0.29 3.94
N CYS A 201 -5.11 0.39 2.80
CA CYS A 201 -4.62 1.78 2.77
C CYS A 201 -5.57 2.74 3.50
N LEU A 202 -6.89 2.57 3.34
CA LEU A 202 -7.89 3.35 4.07
C LEU A 202 -7.74 3.16 5.58
N LEU A 203 -7.63 1.91 6.04
CA LEU A 203 -7.42 1.60 7.46
C LEU A 203 -6.08 2.13 7.99
N ASN A 204 -5.10 2.36 7.13
CA ASN A 204 -3.82 2.95 7.49
C ASN A 204 -3.81 4.50 7.42
N GLY A 205 -4.83 5.10 6.81
CA GLY A 205 -4.89 6.53 6.56
C GLY A 205 -3.87 7.04 5.52
N CYS A 206 -3.39 6.20 4.60
CA CYS A 206 -2.46 6.62 3.54
C CYS A 206 -3.17 6.69 2.18
N CYS A 207 -2.56 7.35 1.18
CA CYS A 207 -3.12 7.46 -0.18
C CYS A 207 -4.47 8.19 -0.22
N PHE A 208 -4.59 9.34 0.45
CA PHE A 208 -5.82 10.15 0.52
C PHE A 208 -5.82 11.26 -0.54
N GLY A 209 -7.00 11.83 -0.82
CA GLY A 209 -7.12 12.99 -1.71
C GLY A 209 -7.20 14.32 -0.98
N GLY A 210 -7.38 15.40 -1.74
CA GLY A 210 -7.54 16.75 -1.19
C GLY A 210 -8.79 16.92 -0.31
N VAL A 211 -8.82 18.02 0.44
CA VAL A 211 -10.00 18.42 1.24
C VAL A 211 -11.18 18.74 0.35
N VAL A 212 -12.35 18.24 0.74
CA VAL A 212 -13.59 18.41 -0.03
C VAL A 212 -14.81 18.36 0.88
N ASP A 213 -15.84 19.14 0.55
CA ASP A 213 -17.15 19.08 1.21
C ASP A 213 -18.14 18.25 0.37
N LEU A 214 -18.03 16.93 0.48
CA LEU A 214 -18.92 15.96 -0.19
C LEU A 214 -19.55 15.04 0.84
N PRO A 215 -20.78 14.53 0.63
CA PRO A 215 -21.48 13.71 1.62
C PRO A 215 -20.82 12.36 1.89
N TRP A 216 -19.89 11.90 1.03
CA TRP A 216 -19.11 10.68 1.21
C TRP A 216 -17.62 10.96 1.53
N ALA A 217 -17.26 12.22 1.82
CA ALA A 217 -15.92 12.54 2.30
C ALA A 217 -15.66 11.84 3.64
N VAL A 218 -14.40 11.49 3.89
CA VAL A 218 -14.00 10.78 5.11
C VAL A 218 -13.07 11.65 5.93
N THR A 219 -13.12 11.49 7.25
CA THR A 219 -12.23 12.16 8.19
C THR A 219 -11.43 11.12 8.96
N PHE A 220 -10.21 11.45 9.33
CA PHE A 220 -9.30 10.56 10.04
C PHE A 220 -9.01 11.08 11.45
N PRO A 221 -8.91 10.20 12.47
CA PRO A 221 -8.72 10.63 13.84
C PRO A 221 -7.32 11.20 14.09
N GLN A 222 -7.23 12.03 15.12
CA GLN A 222 -6.00 12.37 15.81
C GLN A 222 -5.71 11.28 16.86
N GLU A 223 -4.55 10.61 16.80
CA GLU A 223 -4.18 9.50 17.71
C GLU A 223 -3.29 10.00 18.88
N GLY A 224 -3.84 10.84 19.74
CA GLY A 224 -3.13 11.39 20.90
C GLY A 224 -2.24 12.60 20.58
N GLN A 225 -1.43 13.02 21.57
CA GLN A 225 -0.66 14.28 21.49
C GLN A 225 0.60 14.19 20.59
N MET A 226 1.08 12.98 20.27
CA MET A 226 2.34 12.78 19.51
C MET A 226 2.18 11.91 18.26
N ALA A 227 0.99 11.37 17.99
CA ALA A 227 0.70 10.63 16.78
C ALA A 227 -0.62 11.12 16.17
N TYR A 228 -0.63 11.38 14.88
CA TYR A 228 -1.83 11.75 14.14
C TYR A 228 -1.99 10.83 12.94
N SER A 229 -3.10 10.85 12.24
CA SER A 229 -3.18 10.16 10.96
C SER A 229 -2.43 10.98 9.89
N PRO A 230 -1.86 10.36 8.84
CA PRO A 230 -1.21 11.11 7.76
C PRO A 230 -2.04 12.27 7.19
N PRO A 231 -3.37 12.15 6.96
CA PRO A 231 -4.19 13.25 6.45
C PRO A 231 -4.28 14.42 7.42
N TYR A 232 -4.45 14.12 8.71
CA TYR A 232 -4.43 15.14 9.77
C TYR A 232 -3.07 15.86 9.81
N GLY A 233 -1.99 15.10 9.70
CA GLY A 233 -0.63 15.61 9.70
C GLY A 233 -0.33 16.55 8.55
N THR A 234 -0.73 16.15 7.35
CA THR A 234 -0.60 16.97 6.15
C THR A 234 -1.44 18.24 6.27
N GLN A 235 -2.70 18.15 6.68
CA GLN A 235 -3.53 19.34 6.90
C GLN A 235 -2.94 20.28 7.95
N LEU A 236 -2.33 19.73 9.00
CA LEU A 236 -1.63 20.52 10.00
C LEU A 236 -0.43 21.23 9.38
N SER A 237 0.49 20.52 8.71
CA SER A 237 1.71 21.11 8.13
C SER A 237 1.43 22.12 7.01
N HIS A 238 0.28 22.02 6.36
CA HIS A 238 -0.16 22.99 5.36
C HIS A 238 -0.97 24.15 5.95
N GLY A 239 -1.30 24.15 7.25
CA GLY A 239 -2.04 25.22 7.92
C GLY A 239 -3.56 25.19 7.69
N GLU A 240 -4.10 24.08 7.18
CA GLU A 240 -5.50 24.01 6.71
C GLU A 240 -6.52 24.21 7.82
N PHE A 241 -6.20 23.83 9.07
CA PHE A 241 -7.07 24.06 10.22
C PHE A 241 -7.28 25.53 10.56
N PHE A 242 -6.38 26.40 10.11
CA PHE A 242 -6.47 27.85 10.23
C PHE A 242 -7.09 28.50 8.98
N GLY A 243 -7.38 27.71 7.95
CA GLY A 243 -8.00 28.16 6.70
C GLY A 243 -7.02 28.67 5.65
N MET A 244 -5.72 28.40 5.80
CA MET A 244 -4.70 28.69 4.80
C MET A 244 -4.05 27.38 4.31
N TYR A 245 -3.58 27.36 3.07
CA TYR A 245 -2.87 26.23 2.49
C TYR A 245 -1.49 26.70 2.03
N VAL A 246 -0.46 26.34 2.81
CA VAL A 246 0.93 26.69 2.55
C VAL A 246 1.55 25.66 1.62
N THR A 247 2.26 26.11 0.59
CA THR A 247 2.97 25.24 -0.36
C THR A 247 4.36 25.78 -0.62
N GLU A 248 5.30 24.90 -0.95
CA GLU A 248 6.64 25.33 -1.35
C GLU A 248 6.67 25.58 -2.87
N ARG A 249 7.05 26.81 -3.26
CA ARG A 249 7.20 27.23 -4.66
C ARG A 249 8.52 27.98 -4.80
N GLU A 250 9.41 27.48 -5.66
CA GLU A 250 10.73 28.11 -5.93
C GLU A 250 11.58 28.35 -4.65
N GLY A 251 11.48 27.45 -3.67
CA GLY A 251 12.20 27.55 -2.40
C GLY A 251 11.61 28.57 -1.40
N GLN A 252 10.40 29.07 -1.67
CA GLN A 252 9.64 29.92 -0.77
C GLN A 252 8.35 29.23 -0.31
N LEU A 253 7.94 29.51 0.92
CA LEU A 253 6.64 29.09 1.43
C LEU A 253 5.59 30.12 1.05
N VAL A 254 4.66 29.73 0.19
CA VAL A 254 3.63 30.60 -0.37
C VAL A 254 2.26 30.06 -0.03
N ILE A 255 1.33 30.94 0.32
CA ILE A 255 -0.07 30.60 0.57
C ILE A 255 -0.76 30.44 -0.78
N SER A 256 -1.03 29.20 -1.18
CA SER A 256 -1.65 28.91 -2.48
C SER A 256 -3.18 28.82 -2.43
N ARG A 257 -3.76 28.74 -1.22
CA ARG A 257 -5.22 28.80 -1.03
C ARG A 257 -5.55 29.41 0.32
N VAL A 258 -6.62 30.19 0.37
CA VAL A 258 -7.26 30.65 1.60
C VAL A 258 -8.73 30.27 1.53
N THR A 259 -9.27 29.73 2.63
CA THR A 259 -10.67 29.32 2.74
C THR A 259 -11.51 30.51 3.15
N GLU A 260 -12.54 30.84 2.38
CA GLU A 260 -13.47 31.93 2.71
C GLU A 260 -14.16 31.70 4.06
N GLY A 261 -14.34 32.78 4.84
CA GLY A 261 -14.94 32.72 6.18
C GLY A 261 -14.10 31.99 7.24
N SER A 262 -12.81 31.79 6.97
CA SER A 262 -11.86 31.23 7.93
C SER A 262 -11.11 32.33 8.70
N ALA A 263 -10.48 31.95 9.81
CA ALA A 263 -9.66 32.86 10.61
C ALA A 263 -8.53 33.51 9.79
N ALA A 264 -7.92 32.77 8.85
CA ALA A 264 -6.92 33.33 7.94
C ALA A 264 -7.51 34.39 7.01
N ALA A 265 -8.67 34.12 6.40
CA ALA A 265 -9.36 35.09 5.53
C ALA A 265 -9.77 36.35 6.29
N ASP A 266 -10.35 36.18 7.48
CA ASP A 266 -10.81 37.28 8.34
C ASP A 266 -9.63 38.16 8.82
N ALA A 267 -8.45 37.57 8.94
CA ALA A 267 -7.23 38.25 9.35
C ALA A 267 -6.47 38.91 8.17
N GLY A 268 -6.99 38.84 6.95
CA GLY A 268 -6.43 39.49 5.76
C GLY A 268 -5.29 38.72 5.09
N ILE A 269 -5.16 37.41 5.38
CA ILE A 269 -4.24 36.53 4.66
C ILE A 269 -4.81 36.26 3.27
N ALA A 270 -3.98 36.37 2.24
CA ALA A 270 -4.34 36.27 0.83
C ALA A 270 -3.52 35.20 0.11
N VAL A 271 -4.00 34.79 -1.06
CA VAL A 271 -3.24 33.94 -1.99
C VAL A 271 -1.99 34.70 -2.46
N ASP A 272 -0.90 33.97 -2.67
CA ASP A 272 0.44 34.46 -3.03
C ASP A 272 1.20 35.21 -1.92
N ASP A 273 0.65 35.31 -0.70
CA ASP A 273 1.41 35.78 0.45
C ASP A 273 2.57 34.83 0.78
N VAL A 274 3.75 35.40 1.03
CA VAL A 274 4.96 34.63 1.39
C VAL A 274 5.06 34.49 2.91
N LEU A 275 5.03 33.25 3.39
CA LEU A 275 5.18 32.91 4.80
C LEU A 275 6.67 32.86 5.18
N VAL A 276 7.06 33.67 6.15
CA VAL A 276 8.46 33.80 6.62
C VAL A 276 8.64 33.22 8.01
N GLY A 277 7.62 33.30 8.86
CA GLY A 277 7.70 32.85 10.25
C GLY A 277 6.35 32.52 10.88
N LEU A 278 6.40 31.70 11.93
CA LEU A 278 5.26 31.35 12.78
C LEU A 278 5.71 31.41 14.25
N ASP A 279 4.94 32.09 15.10
CA ASP A 279 5.19 32.25 16.54
C ASP A 279 6.62 32.69 16.92
N GLY A 280 7.19 33.60 16.11
CA GLY A 280 8.57 34.09 16.30
C GLY A 280 9.67 33.12 15.83
N TYR A 281 9.30 31.95 15.28
CA TYR A 281 10.22 31.04 14.63
C TYR A 281 10.24 31.27 13.13
N LYS A 282 11.43 31.32 12.54
CA LYS A 282 11.59 31.34 11.08
C LYS A 282 11.24 29.97 10.52
N VAL A 283 10.39 29.93 9.50
CA VAL A 283 10.03 28.69 8.78
C VAL A 283 10.65 28.71 7.39
N SER A 284 11.32 27.62 7.02
CA SER A 284 12.03 27.52 5.73
C SER A 284 11.45 26.45 4.82
N ASN A 285 10.75 25.47 5.40
CA ASN A 285 10.11 24.36 4.69
C ASN A 285 8.80 23.95 5.38
N LEU A 286 8.03 23.04 4.78
CA LEU A 286 6.76 22.56 5.33
C LEU A 286 6.93 21.73 6.63
N ASP A 287 8.09 21.10 6.84
CA ASP A 287 8.36 20.38 8.08
C ASP A 287 8.50 21.34 9.27
N ASP A 288 9.16 22.50 9.06
CA ASP A 288 9.28 23.57 10.07
C ASP A 288 7.89 24.09 10.46
N VAL A 289 7.03 24.32 9.46
CA VAL A 289 5.63 24.74 9.67
C VAL A 289 4.87 23.71 10.50
N GLY A 290 4.97 22.43 10.11
CA GLY A 290 4.34 21.33 10.83
C GLY A 290 4.84 21.20 12.27
N GLN A 291 6.12 21.48 12.54
CA GLN A 291 6.66 21.47 13.91
C GLN A 291 6.10 22.62 14.75
N THR A 292 6.03 23.84 14.22
CA THR A 292 5.47 24.98 14.98
C THR A 292 4.02 24.73 15.35
N PHE A 293 3.21 24.20 14.44
CA PHE A 293 1.81 23.87 14.73
C PHE A 293 1.62 22.70 15.72
N ARG A 294 2.63 21.85 15.93
CA ARG A 294 2.57 20.83 17.00
C ARG A 294 2.52 21.47 18.39
N ASN A 295 3.18 22.60 18.58
CA ASN A 295 3.15 23.30 19.86
C ASN A 295 1.74 23.83 20.17
N VAL A 296 1.02 24.29 19.14
CA VAL A 296 -0.39 24.73 19.23
C VAL A 296 -1.36 23.57 19.53
N MET A 297 -0.98 22.32 19.24
CA MET A 297 -1.81 21.16 19.60
C MET A 297 -1.85 20.88 21.11
N VAL A 298 -0.83 21.31 21.86
CA VAL A 298 -0.70 21.02 23.29
C VAL A 298 -1.51 22.03 24.10
N GLU A 299 -1.41 23.31 23.75
CA GLU A 299 -2.21 24.39 24.34
C GLU A 299 -2.76 25.28 23.22
N PRO A 300 -4.06 25.63 23.25
CA PRO A 300 -4.63 26.57 22.29
C PRO A 300 -4.10 27.98 22.61
N VAL A 301 -3.03 28.36 21.91
CA VAL A 301 -2.40 29.68 21.98
C VAL A 301 -2.73 30.45 20.70
N PRO A 302 -2.90 31.79 20.74
CA PRO A 302 -2.99 32.59 19.51
C PRO A 302 -1.75 32.39 18.65
N LEU A 303 -1.95 32.15 17.37
CA LEU A 303 -0.89 31.87 16.41
C LEU A 303 -0.46 33.16 15.71
N ARG A 304 0.80 33.56 15.87
CA ARG A 304 1.38 34.71 15.16
C ARG A 304 1.95 34.27 13.83
N VAL A 305 1.49 34.89 12.76
CA VAL A 305 1.89 34.63 11.37
C VAL A 305 2.69 35.82 10.86
N HIS A 306 3.93 35.55 10.45
CA HIS A 306 4.83 36.54 9.89
C HIS A 306 4.90 36.36 8.37
N LEU A 307 4.38 37.34 7.63
CA LEU A 307 4.39 37.37 6.18
C LEU A 307 5.41 38.41 5.69
N ALA A 308 6.00 38.20 4.52
CA ALA A 308 7.09 39.06 4.03
C ALA A 308 6.69 40.53 3.88
N ASP A 309 5.48 40.79 3.37
CA ASP A 309 5.02 42.13 2.97
C ASP A 309 3.84 42.64 3.82
N LYS A 310 3.56 42.00 4.96
CA LYS A 310 2.45 42.38 5.86
C LYS A 310 2.91 42.49 7.31
N PRO A 311 2.28 43.34 8.14
CA PRO A 311 2.52 43.33 9.57
C PRO A 311 2.15 41.97 10.18
N ASP A 312 2.70 41.66 11.35
CA ASP A 312 2.42 40.42 12.07
C ASP A 312 0.92 40.23 12.28
N ILE A 313 0.40 39.11 11.79
CA ILE A 313 -1.02 38.76 11.89
C ILE A 313 -1.18 37.78 13.04
N THR A 314 -2.11 38.04 13.96
CA THR A 314 -2.42 37.09 15.04
C THR A 314 -3.74 36.39 14.76
N LEU A 315 -3.68 35.08 14.54
CA LEU A 315 -4.86 34.23 14.42
C LEU A 315 -5.37 33.84 15.82
N PRO A 316 -6.70 33.80 16.03
CA PRO A 316 -7.27 33.49 17.32
C PRO A 316 -6.89 32.08 17.78
N ALA A 317 -6.71 31.93 19.10
CA ALA A 317 -6.49 30.62 19.70
C ALA A 317 -7.71 29.73 19.47
N LYS A 318 -7.54 28.64 18.71
CA LYS A 318 -8.61 27.71 18.40
C LYS A 318 -8.16 26.29 18.73
N PRO A 319 -8.92 25.52 19.52
CA PRO A 319 -8.61 24.11 19.72
C PRO A 319 -8.73 23.39 18.38
N LEU A 320 -7.71 22.60 18.04
CA LEU A 320 -7.74 21.82 16.82
C LEU A 320 -8.80 20.71 16.92
N PRO A 321 -9.46 20.37 15.80
CA PRO A 321 -10.49 19.34 15.80
C PRO A 321 -9.90 17.97 16.12
N ALA A 322 -10.68 17.08 16.74
CA ALA A 322 -10.24 15.71 17.04
C ALA A 322 -10.05 14.82 15.78
N ARG A 323 -10.44 15.31 14.61
CA ARG A 323 -10.36 14.62 13.32
C ARG A 323 -9.90 15.58 12.22
N SER A 324 -9.33 15.01 11.17
CA SER A 324 -8.93 15.73 9.96
C SER A 324 -10.14 16.44 9.34
N LEU A 325 -9.88 17.50 8.57
CA LEU A 325 -10.87 18.01 7.63
C LEU A 325 -11.28 16.88 6.66
N PRO A 326 -12.52 16.93 6.12
CA PRO A 326 -13.01 15.88 5.23
C PRO A 326 -12.20 15.84 3.94
N VAL A 327 -11.76 14.64 3.54
CA VAL A 327 -10.95 14.41 2.34
C VAL A 327 -11.62 13.43 1.39
N HIS A 328 -11.25 13.48 0.11
CA HIS A 328 -11.63 12.44 -0.84
C HIS A 328 -11.09 11.06 -0.38
N PRO A 329 -11.95 10.04 -0.20
CA PRO A 329 -11.52 8.66 0.05
C PRO A 329 -11.04 7.98 -1.23
N THR A 330 -9.93 8.45 -1.81
CA THR A 330 -9.36 7.92 -3.06
C THR A 330 -8.99 6.44 -2.96
N GLN A 331 -8.78 5.92 -1.74
CA GLN A 331 -8.61 4.50 -1.46
C GLN A 331 -9.88 3.69 -1.77
N ILE A 332 -11.06 4.22 -1.40
CA ILE A 332 -12.36 3.59 -1.71
C ILE A 332 -12.59 3.63 -3.21
N TYR A 333 -12.34 4.77 -3.87
CA TYR A 333 -12.46 4.88 -5.33
C TYR A 333 -11.57 3.85 -6.04
N SER A 334 -10.31 3.72 -5.59
CA SER A 334 -9.37 2.73 -6.13
C SER A 334 -9.82 1.28 -5.88
N SER A 335 -10.34 1.01 -4.67
CA SER A 335 -10.84 -0.32 -4.29
C SER A 335 -12.04 -0.75 -5.14
N VAL A 336 -13.03 0.14 -5.29
CA VAL A 336 -14.22 -0.07 -6.12
C VAL A 336 -13.83 -0.24 -7.58
N ASN A 337 -12.98 0.65 -8.11
CA ASN A 337 -12.49 0.55 -9.48
C ASN A 337 -11.79 -0.80 -9.73
N ALA A 338 -10.90 -1.23 -8.84
CA ALA A 338 -10.22 -2.52 -8.98
C ALA A 338 -11.21 -3.70 -8.91
N GLY A 339 -12.21 -3.66 -8.03
CA GLY A 339 -13.25 -4.70 -7.94
C GLY A 339 -14.12 -4.77 -9.19
N LEU A 340 -14.60 -3.62 -9.70
CA LEU A 340 -15.36 -3.54 -10.94
C LEU A 340 -14.55 -4.00 -12.14
N MET A 341 -13.27 -3.65 -12.18
CA MET A 341 -12.34 -4.12 -13.21
C MET A 341 -12.14 -5.63 -13.13
N ALA A 342 -11.94 -6.20 -11.93
CA ALA A 342 -11.81 -7.64 -11.75
C ALA A 342 -13.06 -8.37 -12.26
N TRP A 343 -14.25 -7.84 -11.94
CA TRP A 343 -15.53 -8.37 -12.42
C TRP A 343 -15.68 -8.25 -13.94
N LEU A 344 -15.31 -7.11 -14.52
CA LEU A 344 -15.29 -6.90 -15.97
C LEU A 344 -14.37 -7.92 -16.66
N LEU A 345 -13.13 -8.04 -16.21
CA LEU A 345 -12.16 -8.96 -16.80
C LEU A 345 -12.59 -10.41 -16.64
N TRP A 346 -13.17 -10.77 -15.48
CA TRP A 346 -13.76 -12.09 -15.29
C TRP A 346 -14.84 -12.36 -16.33
N SER A 347 -15.78 -11.43 -16.47
CA SER A 347 -16.94 -11.57 -17.36
C SER A 347 -16.54 -11.55 -18.83
N PHE A 348 -15.48 -10.81 -19.17
CA PHE A 348 -14.92 -10.74 -20.51
C PHE A 348 -14.05 -11.96 -20.88
N TYR A 349 -13.48 -12.65 -19.89
CA TYR A 349 -12.60 -13.82 -20.12
C TYR A 349 -13.17 -14.88 -21.09
N PRO A 350 -14.42 -15.34 -20.99
CA PRO A 350 -14.98 -16.30 -21.96
C PRO A 350 -15.20 -15.70 -23.36
N ALA A 351 -15.35 -14.37 -23.46
CA ALA A 351 -15.57 -13.66 -24.73
C ALA A 351 -14.28 -13.29 -25.48
N ARG A 352 -13.11 -13.49 -24.85
CA ARG A 352 -11.80 -13.23 -25.47
C ARG A 352 -11.65 -14.07 -26.73
N ARG A 353 -11.05 -13.49 -27.77
CA ARG A 353 -10.78 -14.13 -29.06
C ARG A 353 -9.35 -14.63 -29.15
N ARG A 354 -8.44 -14.03 -28.37
CA ARG A 354 -7.02 -14.32 -28.32
C ARG A 354 -6.53 -14.28 -26.89
N ASP A 355 -5.57 -15.13 -26.58
CA ASP A 355 -4.82 -15.03 -25.33
C ASP A 355 -4.01 -13.72 -25.31
N GLY A 356 -4.17 -12.98 -24.22
CA GLY A 356 -3.59 -11.66 -23.99
C GLY A 356 -4.62 -10.53 -24.04
N GLU A 357 -5.84 -10.75 -24.57
CA GLU A 357 -6.85 -9.69 -24.68
C GLU A 357 -7.38 -9.24 -23.31
N VAL A 358 -7.47 -10.14 -22.32
CA VAL A 358 -7.94 -9.80 -20.97
C VAL A 358 -6.89 -8.99 -20.22
N PHE A 359 -5.62 -9.38 -20.32
CA PHE A 359 -4.49 -8.64 -19.78
C PHE A 359 -4.32 -7.29 -20.48
N ALA A 360 -4.43 -7.24 -21.82
CA ALA A 360 -4.41 -6.00 -22.59
C ALA A 360 -5.51 -5.03 -22.14
N LEU A 361 -6.73 -5.54 -21.90
CA LEU A 361 -7.82 -4.75 -21.36
C LEU A 361 -7.49 -4.22 -19.96
N MET A 362 -6.89 -5.03 -19.09
CA MET A 362 -6.41 -4.59 -17.77
C MET A 362 -5.42 -3.42 -17.87
N ILE A 363 -4.36 -3.57 -18.67
CA ILE A 363 -3.32 -2.53 -18.83
C ILE A 363 -3.77 -1.36 -19.70
N THR A 364 -4.97 -1.41 -20.28
CA THR A 364 -5.62 -0.27 -20.91
C THR A 364 -6.43 0.53 -19.88
N LEU A 365 -7.30 -0.15 -19.14
CA LEU A 365 -8.28 0.53 -18.28
C LEU A 365 -7.71 0.95 -16.93
N TYR A 366 -6.82 0.13 -16.33
CA TYR A 366 -6.20 0.44 -15.04
C TYR A 366 -5.41 1.76 -15.04
N PRO A 367 -4.49 2.02 -15.99
CA PRO A 367 -3.73 3.28 -15.99
C PRO A 367 -4.61 4.51 -16.25
N ILE A 368 -5.70 4.41 -17.03
CA ILE A 368 -6.64 5.52 -17.20
C ILE A 368 -7.26 5.89 -15.85
N ALA A 369 -7.80 4.89 -15.15
CA ALA A 369 -8.39 5.12 -13.83
C ALA A 369 -7.34 5.62 -12.82
N ARG A 370 -6.11 5.11 -12.88
CA ARG A 370 -5.01 5.57 -12.01
C ARG A 370 -4.64 7.02 -12.29
N PHE A 371 -4.53 7.41 -13.55
CA PHE A 371 -4.21 8.78 -13.97
C PHE A 371 -5.26 9.78 -13.49
N LEU A 372 -6.55 9.45 -13.67
CA LEU A 372 -7.66 10.29 -13.21
C LEU A 372 -7.73 10.37 -11.68
N LEU A 373 -7.51 9.26 -10.98
CA LEU A 373 -7.49 9.25 -9.51
C LEU A 373 -6.37 10.13 -8.95
N GLU A 374 -5.23 10.17 -9.64
CA GLU A 374 -4.07 10.95 -9.21
C GLU A 374 -4.28 12.46 -9.32
N MET A 375 -5.21 12.93 -10.17
CA MET A 375 -5.60 14.35 -10.19
C MET A 375 -6.29 14.81 -8.90
N ILE A 376 -6.82 13.87 -8.12
CA ILE A 376 -7.53 14.13 -6.85
C ILE A 376 -6.59 13.89 -5.65
N ARG A 377 -5.49 13.14 -5.86
CA ARG A 377 -4.52 12.81 -4.81
C ARG A 377 -3.55 13.96 -4.59
N ILE A 378 -3.06 14.05 -3.35
CA ILE A 378 -2.18 15.13 -2.88
C ILE A 378 -0.89 14.61 -2.24
N ASP A 379 -0.66 13.29 -2.27
CA ASP A 379 0.42 12.64 -1.54
C ASP A 379 1.56 12.12 -2.43
N GLU A 380 1.56 12.45 -3.72
CA GLU A 380 2.58 12.01 -4.68
C GLU A 380 3.26 13.22 -5.35
N ALA A 381 4.58 13.32 -5.23
CA ALA A 381 5.35 14.40 -5.81
C ALA A 381 5.48 14.28 -7.33
N SER A 382 5.70 15.43 -8.00
CA SER A 382 6.03 15.46 -9.42
C SER A 382 7.38 14.78 -9.68
N PHE A 383 7.48 14.04 -10.78
CA PHE A 383 8.68 13.27 -11.13
C PHE A 383 9.21 13.65 -12.52
N LEU A 384 10.53 13.57 -12.71
CA LEU A 384 11.24 13.86 -13.96
C LEU A 384 11.07 15.29 -14.52
N GLY A 385 10.71 16.27 -13.70
CA GLY A 385 10.51 17.66 -14.17
C GLY A 385 9.35 17.82 -15.16
N THR A 386 8.47 16.82 -15.27
CA THR A 386 7.32 16.81 -16.20
C THR A 386 6.10 17.55 -15.68
N GLY A 387 6.10 17.95 -14.40
CA GLY A 387 4.91 18.44 -13.70
C GLY A 387 3.86 17.36 -13.36
N LEU A 388 4.05 16.12 -13.84
CA LEU A 388 3.18 14.98 -13.54
C LEU A 388 3.75 14.13 -12.40
N SER A 389 2.86 13.51 -11.64
CA SER A 389 3.21 12.53 -10.60
C SER A 389 3.88 11.28 -11.19
N ILE A 390 4.56 10.49 -10.36
CA ILE A 390 5.16 9.21 -10.76
C ILE A 390 4.07 8.30 -11.34
N SER A 391 2.93 8.17 -10.66
CA SER A 391 1.80 7.35 -11.11
C SER A 391 1.23 7.78 -12.46
N GLN A 392 1.16 9.08 -12.76
CA GLN A 392 0.70 9.55 -14.06
C GLN A 392 1.68 9.19 -15.17
N ASN A 393 2.99 9.39 -14.94
CA ASN A 393 4.03 9.01 -15.90
C ASN A 393 4.03 7.50 -16.17
N VAL A 394 3.94 6.67 -15.11
CA VAL A 394 3.81 5.21 -15.25
C VAL A 394 2.53 4.82 -16.00
N SER A 395 1.43 5.54 -15.78
CA SER A 395 0.17 5.29 -16.48
C SER A 395 0.30 5.54 -17.99
N LEU A 396 1.00 6.59 -18.41
CA LEU A 396 1.28 6.86 -19.82
C LEU A 396 2.14 5.75 -20.46
N LEU A 397 3.16 5.28 -19.76
CA LEU A 397 4.00 4.17 -20.23
C LEU A 397 3.19 2.86 -20.37
N LEU A 398 2.31 2.56 -19.42
CA LEU A 398 1.43 1.39 -19.49
C LEU A 398 0.44 1.49 -20.65
N LEU A 399 -0.11 2.69 -20.92
CA LEU A 399 -1.01 2.92 -22.05
C LEU A 399 -0.31 2.75 -23.40
N ALA A 400 0.91 3.27 -23.54
CA ALA A 400 1.73 3.02 -24.73
C ALA A 400 1.99 1.51 -24.91
N SER A 401 2.36 0.82 -23.83
CA SER A 401 2.56 -0.64 -23.83
C SER A 401 1.30 -1.40 -24.21
N ALA A 402 0.12 -0.95 -23.75
CA ALA A 402 -1.17 -1.52 -24.11
C ALA A 402 -1.46 -1.36 -25.60
N GLY A 403 -1.19 -0.18 -26.19
CA GLY A 403 -1.34 0.05 -27.63
C GLY A 403 -0.47 -0.90 -28.46
N LEU A 404 0.80 -1.08 -28.07
CA LEU A 404 1.70 -2.05 -28.71
C LEU A 404 1.20 -3.48 -28.57
N LEU A 405 0.69 -3.86 -27.39
CA LEU A 405 0.12 -5.19 -27.16
C LEU A 405 -1.13 -5.43 -28.03
N TRP A 406 -2.05 -4.48 -28.11
CA TRP A 406 -3.23 -4.58 -28.99
C TRP A 406 -2.84 -4.71 -30.47
N LEU A 407 -1.84 -3.94 -30.93
CA LEU A 407 -1.31 -4.07 -32.29
C LEU A 407 -0.71 -5.45 -32.53
N TYR A 408 0.06 -5.97 -31.58
CA TYR A 408 0.61 -7.32 -31.65
C TYR A 408 -0.50 -8.37 -31.72
N LEU A 409 -1.47 -8.33 -30.78
CA LEU A 409 -2.59 -9.26 -30.71
C LEU A 409 -3.45 -9.23 -31.98
N SER A 410 -3.64 -8.05 -32.59
CA SER A 410 -4.43 -7.91 -33.83
C SER A 410 -3.87 -8.74 -34.99
N ARG A 411 -2.55 -8.98 -34.99
CA ARG A 411 -1.82 -9.77 -35.98
C ARG A 411 -1.72 -11.26 -35.64
N GLN A 412 -2.06 -11.65 -34.42
CA GLN A 412 -2.02 -13.05 -33.99
C GLN A 412 -3.30 -13.80 -34.38
N PRO A 413 -3.22 -15.13 -34.63
CA PRO A 413 -4.39 -15.95 -34.88
C PRO A 413 -5.31 -15.96 -33.66
N ARG A 414 -6.60 -16.21 -33.89
CA ARG A 414 -7.59 -16.39 -32.83
C ARG A 414 -7.34 -17.74 -32.15
N GLN A 415 -6.63 -17.72 -31.03
CA GLN A 415 -6.27 -18.92 -30.27
C GLN A 415 -6.53 -18.69 -28.78
N ARG A 416 -7.07 -19.72 -28.11
CA ARG A 416 -7.42 -19.74 -26.69
C ARG A 416 -6.87 -21.03 -26.07
N VAL A 417 -5.64 -20.98 -25.56
CA VAL A 417 -4.87 -22.20 -25.23
C VAL A 417 -5.51 -22.99 -24.08
N PHE A 418 -6.13 -22.33 -23.11
CA PHE A 418 -6.71 -22.98 -21.92
C PHE A 418 -8.20 -23.32 -22.01
N ASP A 419 -8.83 -23.11 -23.17
CA ASP A 419 -10.23 -23.48 -23.36
C ASP A 419 -10.33 -24.97 -23.77
N ALA A 420 -11.28 -25.72 -23.19
CA ALA A 420 -11.41 -27.17 -23.36
C ALA A 420 -11.58 -27.67 -24.81
N GLU A 421 -11.89 -26.78 -25.75
CA GLU A 421 -12.00 -27.08 -27.18
C GLU A 421 -10.67 -26.89 -27.95
N SER A 422 -9.60 -26.48 -27.28
CA SER A 422 -8.28 -26.27 -27.91
C SER A 422 -7.49 -27.58 -27.97
N PRO A 423 -7.16 -28.13 -29.16
CA PRO A 423 -6.47 -29.42 -29.30
C PRO A 423 -4.99 -29.42 -28.85
N ALA A 424 -4.48 -28.30 -28.35
CA ALA A 424 -3.11 -28.18 -27.88
C ALA A 424 -3.03 -28.42 -26.36
N ALA A 425 -3.13 -29.67 -25.95
CA ALA A 425 -2.75 -30.08 -24.60
C ALA A 425 -1.30 -29.64 -24.33
N LEU A 426 -1.09 -28.98 -23.19
CA LEU A 426 0.23 -28.53 -22.73
C LEU A 426 1.20 -29.73 -22.70
N PRO A 427 2.48 -29.54 -23.09
CA PRO A 427 3.46 -30.60 -22.96
C PRO A 427 3.60 -30.98 -21.48
N ALA A 428 3.58 -32.29 -21.22
CA ALA A 428 3.66 -32.92 -19.91
C ALA A 428 4.88 -32.51 -19.08
#